data_AF-A0A2N3ICW8-F1
#
_entry.id   AF-A0A2N3ICW8-F1
#
_cell.length_a   1.000
_cell.length_b   1.000
_cell.length_c   1.000
_cell.angle_alpha   90.00
_cell.angle_beta   90.00
_cell.angle_gamma   90.00
#
_symmetry.space_group_name_H-M   'P 1'
#
loop_
_entity.id
_entity.type
_entity.pdbx_description
1 polymer ?
#
loop_
_entity_poly.entity_id
_entity_poly.type
_entity_poly.pdbx_seq_one_letter_code
_entity_poly.pdbx_strand_id
1 'polypeptide(L)'
;MIYKFKITSPEVKNFVLEIEIDHEQTYLEFHNAIQETIGYDNSQMASFYQVGADDERGLEIALFEMNTEDDDNFNVVAMDVAMIREFVSSERPELIYVFDFFSDRFFNVQLIKKGISNAKTKYPKCTLSEGDAPEQIKMDAEGFEGLGFGEFESQSEKTKTADDYLADFDDEFNEGPEFESLDDYEDIL
;
A
#
# COMPACT_ATOMS: atom_id res chain seq x y z
N MET A 1 23.73 2.08 13.38
CA MET A 1 23.89 3.41 12.74
C MET A 1 22.51 3.95 12.45
N ILE A 2 22.33 5.27 12.43
CA ILE A 2 21.06 5.88 12.01
C ILE A 2 21.20 6.54 10.65
N TYR A 3 20.13 6.48 9.88
CA TYR A 3 19.97 7.18 8.62
C TYR A 3 18.82 8.17 8.74
N LYS A 4 19.04 9.39 8.26
CA LYS A 4 18.01 10.40 8.16
C LYS A 4 17.66 10.60 6.70
N PHE A 5 16.41 10.29 6.36
CA PHE A 5 15.86 10.50 5.03
C PHE A 5 14.98 11.73 5.02
N LYS A 6 15.11 12.52 3.96
CA LYS A 6 14.20 13.61 3.62
C LYS A 6 13.29 13.14 2.49
N ILE A 7 12.00 13.33 2.69
CA ILE A 7 10.93 12.91 1.80
C ILE A 7 10.25 14.19 1.31
N THR A 8 10.09 14.30 -0.01
CA THR A 8 9.49 15.48 -0.65
C THR A 8 8.55 15.06 -1.77
N SER A 9 7.54 15.87 -2.04
CA SER A 9 6.59 15.62 -3.10
C SER A 9 6.92 16.45 -4.35
N PRO A 10 6.94 15.87 -5.55
CA PRO A 10 7.03 16.63 -6.79
C PRO A 10 5.76 17.46 -7.07
N GLU A 11 4.59 17.03 -6.57
CA GLU A 11 3.31 17.71 -6.76
C GLU A 11 3.01 18.77 -5.68
N VAL A 12 3.46 18.55 -4.43
CA VAL A 12 3.23 19.48 -3.32
C VAL A 12 4.56 20.08 -2.83
N LYS A 13 4.88 21.29 -3.30
CA LYS A 13 6.18 21.94 -3.09
C LYS A 13 6.51 22.29 -1.63
N ASN A 14 5.50 22.47 -0.80
CA ASN A 14 5.65 22.79 0.62
C ASN A 14 5.72 21.54 1.51
N PHE A 15 5.53 20.34 0.96
CA PHE A 15 5.59 19.10 1.72
C PHE A 15 7.04 18.65 1.94
N VAL A 16 7.42 18.55 3.22
CA VAL A 16 8.71 18.02 3.66
C VAL A 16 8.51 17.13 4.87
N LEU A 17 8.96 15.89 4.78
CA LEU A 17 8.97 14.93 5.87
C LEU A 17 10.40 14.44 6.09
N GLU A 18 10.87 14.39 7.34
CA GLU A 18 12.18 13.83 7.68
C GLU A 18 12.05 12.73 8.72
N ILE A 19 12.48 11.52 8.36
CA ILE A 19 12.45 10.34 9.23
C ILE A 19 13.87 9.88 9.52
N GLU A 20 14.16 9.63 10.80
CA GLU A 20 15.33 8.90 11.23
C GLU A 20 14.98 7.43 11.47
N ILE A 21 15.79 6.52 10.94
CA ILE A 21 15.61 5.08 11.04
C ILE A 21 16.95 4.38 11.33
N ASP A 22 16.93 3.27 12.08
CA ASP A 22 18.13 2.48 12.30
C ASP A 22 18.46 1.62 11.07
N HIS A 23 19.75 1.44 10.80
CA HIS A 23 20.23 0.64 9.67
C HIS A 23 19.86 -0.84 9.72
N GLU A 24 19.52 -1.38 10.91
CA GLU A 24 19.06 -2.76 11.10
C GLU A 24 17.55 -2.91 10.90
N GLN A 25 16.81 -1.81 10.75
CA GLN A 25 15.38 -1.84 10.47
C GLN A 25 15.11 -2.11 9.00
N THR A 26 13.88 -2.53 8.72
CA THR A 26 13.45 -2.92 7.38
C THR A 26 12.81 -1.76 6.64
N TYR A 27 12.70 -1.89 5.31
CA TYR A 27 11.94 -0.95 4.50
C TYR A 27 10.43 -0.97 4.82
N LEU A 28 9.91 -2.08 5.39
CA LEU A 28 8.53 -2.15 5.89
C LEU A 28 8.34 -1.23 7.09
N GLU A 29 9.28 -1.24 8.05
CA GLU A 29 9.24 -0.30 9.18
C GLU A 29 9.34 1.15 8.71
N PHE A 30 10.14 1.40 7.66
CA PHE A 30 10.22 2.73 7.05
C PHE A 30 8.89 3.14 6.38
N HIS A 31 8.30 2.26 5.59
CA HIS A 31 6.99 2.44 4.96
C HIS A 31 5.92 2.80 5.99
N ASN A 32 5.79 1.98 7.05
CA ASN A 32 4.83 2.22 8.12
C ASN A 32 5.03 3.59 8.77
N ALA A 33 6.29 3.97 9.06
CA ALA A 33 6.59 5.26 9.64
C ALA A 33 6.22 6.44 8.73
N ILE A 34 6.38 6.30 7.41
CA ILE A 34 5.94 7.32 6.44
C ILE A 34 4.42 7.44 6.50
N GLN A 35 3.70 6.34 6.28
CA GLN A 35 2.25 6.28 6.19
C GLN A 35 1.58 6.80 7.47
N GLU A 36 2.03 6.34 8.64
CA GLU A 36 1.54 6.78 9.95
C GLU A 36 1.76 8.28 10.18
N THR A 37 2.91 8.82 9.74
CA THR A 37 3.22 10.24 9.95
C THR A 37 2.34 11.16 9.13
N ILE A 38 1.94 10.73 7.92
CA ILE A 38 1.12 11.53 7.00
C ILE A 38 -0.37 11.15 7.02
N GLY A 39 -0.76 10.19 7.84
CA GLY A 39 -2.15 9.78 8.02
C GLY A 39 -2.73 8.99 6.84
N TYR A 40 -1.87 8.29 6.10
CA TYR A 40 -2.30 7.42 5.01
C TYR A 40 -2.72 6.03 5.50
N ASP A 41 -3.50 5.32 4.69
CA ASP A 41 -3.87 3.92 4.86
C ASP A 41 -2.71 2.99 4.43
N ASN A 42 -2.18 2.24 5.39
CA ASN A 42 -1.07 1.32 5.17
C ASN A 42 -1.45 0.03 4.43
N SER A 43 -2.74 -0.18 4.13
CA SER A 43 -3.19 -1.33 3.33
C SER A 43 -3.02 -1.12 1.82
N GLN A 44 -2.76 0.12 1.39
CA GLN A 44 -2.55 0.44 -0.02
C GLN A 44 -1.18 -0.05 -0.50
N MET A 45 -1.11 -0.44 -1.78
CA MET A 45 0.12 -0.89 -2.41
C MET A 45 1.17 0.23 -2.45
N ALA A 46 2.41 -0.11 -2.11
CA ALA A 46 3.54 0.81 -2.19
C ALA A 46 4.84 0.07 -2.54
N SER A 47 5.78 0.77 -3.17
CA SER A 47 7.14 0.27 -3.45
C SER A 47 8.18 1.37 -3.34
N PHE A 48 9.39 1.02 -2.91
CA PHE A 48 10.56 1.88 -3.09
C PHE A 48 11.34 1.45 -4.34
N TYR A 49 11.92 2.40 -5.05
CA TYR A 49 12.79 2.15 -6.20
C TYR A 49 14.13 2.84 -5.99
N GLN A 50 15.23 2.15 -6.28
CA GLN A 50 16.53 2.78 -6.41
C GLN A 50 16.62 3.50 -7.75
N VAL A 51 16.98 4.79 -7.71
CA VAL A 51 17.20 5.59 -8.91
C VAL A 51 18.64 5.43 -9.37
N GLY A 52 18.83 4.98 -10.61
CA GLY A 52 20.13 4.87 -11.26
C GLY A 52 20.69 6.20 -11.76
N ALA A 53 21.87 6.16 -12.39
CA ALA A 53 22.55 7.36 -12.92
C ALA A 53 21.79 8.07 -14.06
N ASP A 54 20.92 7.34 -14.77
CA ASP A 54 20.14 7.83 -15.91
C ASP A 54 18.64 8.03 -15.56
N ASP A 55 18.31 8.22 -14.28
CA ASP A 55 16.93 8.36 -13.76
C ASP A 55 16.05 7.11 -13.98
N GLU A 56 16.67 5.97 -14.29
CA GLU A 56 16.01 4.69 -14.45
C GLU A 56 15.69 4.07 -13.08
N ARG A 57 14.45 3.58 -12.90
CA ARG A 57 14.06 2.76 -11.75
C ARG A 57 14.76 1.41 -11.86
N GLY A 58 15.74 1.18 -11.00
CA GLY A 58 16.52 -0.05 -10.96
C GLY A 58 15.86 -1.11 -10.09
N LEU A 59 16.41 -1.32 -8.90
CA LEU A 59 15.89 -2.27 -7.93
C LEU A 59 14.58 -1.78 -7.31
N GLU A 60 13.57 -2.64 -7.30
CA GLU A 60 12.32 -2.46 -6.57
C GLU A 60 12.37 -3.12 -5.20
N ILE A 61 11.89 -2.41 -4.19
CA ILE A 61 11.63 -2.92 -2.84
C ILE A 61 10.13 -2.83 -2.60
N ALA A 62 9.41 -3.92 -2.86
CA ALA A 62 7.95 -3.98 -2.90
C ALA A 62 7.34 -4.33 -1.54
N LEU A 63 6.15 -3.79 -1.25
CA LEU A 63 5.47 -4.00 0.04
C LEU A 63 5.18 -5.49 0.30
N PHE A 64 4.80 -6.22 -0.76
CA PHE A 64 4.58 -7.66 -0.75
C PHE A 64 5.27 -8.28 -1.96
N GLU A 65 5.85 -9.46 -1.78
CA GLU A 65 6.40 -10.25 -2.89
C GLU A 65 5.24 -10.77 -3.74
N MET A 66 5.13 -10.28 -4.98
CA MET A 66 4.25 -10.90 -5.96
C MET A 66 4.94 -12.18 -6.45
N ASN A 67 4.60 -13.32 -5.84
CA ASN A 67 4.96 -14.64 -6.36
C ASN A 67 4.16 -14.90 -7.65
N THR A 68 4.58 -14.31 -8.76
CA THR A 68 4.20 -14.78 -10.09
C THR A 68 5.20 -15.86 -10.47
N GLU A 69 4.73 -17.10 -10.60
CA GLU A 69 5.51 -18.32 -10.84
C GLU A 69 6.40 -18.27 -12.10
N ASP A 70 6.28 -17.22 -12.92
CA ASP A 70 6.99 -16.99 -14.17
C ASP A 70 8.00 -15.82 -14.13
N ASP A 71 8.13 -15.07 -13.03
CA ASP A 71 8.94 -13.86 -13.02
C ASP A 71 10.31 -14.11 -12.38
N ASP A 72 11.29 -14.48 -13.24
CA ASP A 72 12.73 -14.41 -12.99
C ASP A 72 13.20 -12.95 -12.79
N ASN A 73 12.39 -12.11 -12.12
CA ASN A 73 12.65 -10.70 -11.95
C ASN A 73 13.56 -10.53 -10.73
N PHE A 74 14.86 -10.78 -10.94
CA PHE A 74 15.93 -10.70 -9.94
C PHE A 74 16.07 -9.32 -9.26
N ASN A 75 15.27 -8.33 -9.65
CA ASN A 75 15.37 -6.95 -9.20
C ASN A 75 14.26 -6.52 -8.24
N VAL A 76 13.45 -7.45 -7.72
CA VAL A 76 12.40 -7.16 -6.72
C VAL A 76 12.77 -7.79 -5.39
N VAL A 77 12.65 -7.04 -4.30
CA VAL A 77 12.87 -7.51 -2.91
C VAL A 77 11.69 -7.11 -2.04
N ALA A 78 11.24 -7.98 -1.14
CA ALA A 78 10.17 -7.62 -0.22
C ALA A 78 10.64 -6.67 0.90
N MET A 79 9.82 -5.68 1.23
CA MET A 79 10.10 -4.64 2.23
C MET A 79 10.33 -5.20 3.64
N ASP A 80 9.72 -6.34 3.97
CA ASP A 80 9.78 -6.98 5.28
C ASP A 80 11.14 -7.65 5.57
N VAL A 81 11.89 -8.02 4.54
CA VAL A 81 13.23 -8.59 4.65
C VAL A 81 14.33 -7.62 4.20
N ALA A 82 14.01 -6.62 3.38
CA ALA A 82 14.95 -5.61 2.91
C ALA A 82 15.41 -4.70 4.06
N MET A 83 16.68 -4.77 4.45
CA MET A 83 17.22 -3.91 5.51
C MET A 83 17.72 -2.57 4.97
N ILE A 84 17.52 -1.48 5.71
CA ILE A 84 18.00 -0.15 5.29
C ILE A 84 19.50 -0.15 4.95
N ARG A 85 20.34 -0.87 5.72
CA ARG A 85 21.79 -0.95 5.46
C ARG A 85 22.17 -1.52 4.09
N GLU A 86 21.35 -2.36 3.49
CA GLU A 86 21.66 -3.08 2.25
C GLU A 86 21.56 -2.17 1.03
N PHE A 87 20.65 -1.19 1.10
CA PHE A 87 20.26 -0.33 -0.01
C PHE A 87 20.76 1.11 0.15
N VAL A 88 21.54 1.38 1.22
CA VAL A 88 22.21 2.67 1.50
C VAL A 88 23.72 2.57 1.25
N SER A 89 24.10 1.94 0.13
CA SER A 89 25.50 1.67 -0.23
C SER A 89 26.21 2.87 -0.87
N SER A 90 25.47 3.79 -1.51
CA SER A 90 26.04 5.00 -2.12
C SER A 90 26.22 6.14 -1.11
N GLU A 91 27.05 7.13 -1.48
CA GLU A 91 27.26 8.32 -0.62
C GLU A 91 25.98 9.13 -0.43
N ARG A 92 25.08 9.11 -1.42
CA ARG A 92 23.76 9.74 -1.43
C ARG A 92 22.78 8.91 -2.26
N PRO A 93 22.15 7.87 -1.69
CA PRO A 93 21.10 7.16 -2.39
C PRO A 93 19.91 8.09 -2.61
N GLU A 94 19.43 8.12 -3.85
CA GLU A 94 18.16 8.71 -4.22
C GLU A 94 17.19 7.57 -4.51
N LEU A 95 16.07 7.61 -3.80
CA LEU A 95 15.03 6.59 -3.83
C LEU A 95 13.73 7.28 -4.26
N ILE A 96 12.91 6.55 -4.99
CA ILE A 96 11.52 6.94 -5.27
C ILE A 96 10.64 6.06 -4.42
N TYR A 97 9.66 6.64 -3.73
CA TYR A 97 8.64 5.90 -2.98
C TYR A 97 7.29 6.09 -3.65
N VAL A 98 6.84 5.07 -4.38
CA VAL A 98 5.54 5.04 -5.06
C VAL A 98 4.47 4.66 -4.04
N PHE A 99 3.47 5.52 -3.88
CA PHE A 99 2.37 5.33 -2.93
C PHE A 99 1.00 5.16 -3.63
N ASP A 100 0.93 5.46 -4.92
CA ASP A 100 -0.27 5.29 -5.76
C ASP A 100 0.19 4.83 -7.15
N PHE A 101 0.11 3.53 -7.38
CA PHE A 101 0.50 2.88 -8.64
C PHE A 101 -0.42 3.21 -9.80
N PHE A 102 -1.71 3.44 -9.53
CA PHE A 102 -2.69 3.72 -10.58
C PHE A 102 -2.41 5.07 -11.24
N SER A 103 -1.96 6.04 -10.45
CA SER A 103 -1.64 7.39 -10.93
C SER A 103 -0.13 7.64 -11.11
N ASP A 104 0.72 6.63 -10.92
CA ASP A 104 2.20 6.72 -10.87
C ASP A 104 2.72 7.89 -10.01
N ARG A 105 2.15 8.03 -8.80
CA ARG A 105 2.52 9.11 -7.87
C ARG A 105 3.49 8.63 -6.83
N PHE A 106 4.46 9.48 -6.54
CA PHE A 106 5.59 9.12 -5.72
C PHE A 106 6.14 10.29 -4.90
N PHE A 107 6.87 9.95 -3.84
CA PHE A 107 7.74 10.87 -3.12
C PHE A 107 9.20 10.63 -3.51
N ASN A 108 9.97 11.73 -3.57
CA ASN A 108 11.42 11.67 -3.62
C ASN A 108 11.96 11.45 -2.21
N VAL A 109 12.77 10.40 -2.03
CA VAL A 109 13.36 10.02 -0.76
C VAL A 109 14.89 10.11 -0.86
N GLN A 110 15.46 11.07 -0.16
CA GLN A 110 16.90 11.37 -0.21
C GLN A 110 17.56 11.17 1.15
N LEU A 111 18.68 10.46 1.18
CA LEU A 111 19.50 10.39 2.39
C LEU A 111 20.23 11.72 2.63
N ILE A 112 19.94 12.38 3.76
CA ILE A 112 20.52 13.69 4.10
C ILE A 112 21.56 13.62 5.22
N LYS A 113 21.53 12.59 6.08
CA LYS A 113 22.47 12.46 7.20
C LYS A 113 22.67 11.01 7.64
N LYS A 114 23.91 10.68 8.00
CA LYS A 114 24.30 9.44 8.68
C LYS A 114 24.71 9.80 10.12
N GLY A 115 24.40 8.94 11.09
CA GLY A 115 24.70 9.20 12.50
C GLY A 115 24.85 7.93 13.35
N ILE A 116 25.12 8.13 14.64
CA ILE A 116 25.24 7.06 15.63
C ILE A 116 23.89 6.90 16.33
N SER A 117 23.42 5.66 16.47
CA SER A 117 22.18 5.35 17.18
C SER A 117 22.30 5.69 18.66
N ASN A 118 21.20 6.18 19.24
CA ASN A 118 21.11 6.46 20.66
C ASN A 118 20.23 5.39 21.31
N ALA A 119 20.78 4.63 22.24
CA ALA A 119 20.09 3.53 22.91
C ALA A 119 18.81 3.93 23.66
N LYS A 120 18.61 5.23 23.95
CA LYS A 120 17.40 5.75 24.61
C LYS A 120 16.29 6.16 23.63
N THR A 121 16.57 6.17 22.34
CA THR A 121 15.64 6.63 21.31
C THR A 121 15.05 5.43 20.59
N LYS A 122 13.72 5.44 20.40
CA LYS A 122 13.04 4.47 19.54
C LYS A 122 13.04 4.98 18.11
N TYR A 123 13.29 4.08 17.17
CA TYR A 123 13.27 4.31 15.73
C TYR A 123 12.24 3.35 15.09
N PRO A 124 11.64 3.69 13.94
CA PRO A 124 11.82 4.94 13.21
C PRO A 124 11.17 6.09 13.96
N LYS A 125 11.61 7.33 13.69
CA LYS A 125 10.97 8.52 14.26
C LYS A 125 10.91 9.64 13.23
N CYS A 126 9.78 10.33 13.20
CA CYS A 126 9.67 11.60 12.49
C CYS A 126 10.42 12.69 13.27
N THR A 127 11.24 13.46 12.55
CA THR A 127 12.01 14.61 13.09
C THR A 127 11.57 15.94 12.51
N LEU A 128 10.90 15.94 11.37
CA LEU A 128 10.31 17.10 10.73
C LEU A 128 9.09 16.64 9.93
N SER A 129 7.97 17.34 10.04
CA SER A 129 6.81 17.20 9.16
C SER A 129 6.25 18.60 8.92
N GLU A 130 6.42 19.10 7.71
CA GLU A 130 6.02 20.44 7.29
C GLU A 130 5.21 20.37 5.99
N GLY A 131 4.19 21.22 5.89
CA GLY A 131 3.26 21.23 4.77
C GLY A 131 2.25 20.08 4.82
N ASP A 132 1.35 20.09 3.84
CA ASP A 132 0.31 19.08 3.73
C ASP A 132 0.79 17.96 2.81
N ALA A 133 0.70 16.71 3.26
CA ALA A 133 0.90 15.58 2.37
C ALA A 133 -0.16 15.61 1.26
N PRO A 134 0.16 15.18 0.03
CA PRO A 134 -0.85 15.04 -0.99
C PRO A 134 -1.91 13.98 -0.59
N GLU A 135 -3.01 13.89 -1.34
CA GLU A 135 -3.99 12.83 -1.09
C GLU A 135 -3.43 11.46 -1.49
N GLN A 136 -3.70 10.41 -0.73
CA GLN A 136 -3.12 9.10 -1.02
C GLN A 136 -3.59 8.53 -2.36
N ILE A 137 -4.90 8.48 -2.59
CA ILE A 137 -5.50 7.98 -3.84
C ILE A 137 -6.23 9.12 -4.53
N LYS A 138 -5.85 9.41 -5.79
CA LYS A 138 -6.69 10.24 -6.66
C LYS A 138 -7.74 9.33 -7.29
N MET A 139 -8.95 9.35 -6.76
CA MET A 139 -10.08 8.75 -7.46
C MET A 139 -10.50 9.71 -8.57
N ASP A 140 -10.07 9.45 -9.81
CA ASP A 140 -10.73 10.06 -10.95
C ASP A 140 -12.17 9.53 -10.99
N ALA A 141 -13.14 10.43 -10.87
CA ALA A 141 -14.58 10.10 -10.84
C ALA A 141 -15.02 9.26 -12.05
N GLU A 142 -14.29 9.32 -13.17
CA GLU A 142 -14.54 8.53 -14.38
C GLU A 142 -14.22 7.03 -14.20
N GLY A 143 -13.37 6.65 -13.25
CA GLY A 143 -13.05 5.25 -12.95
C GLY A 143 -14.10 4.57 -12.06
N PHE A 144 -14.94 5.34 -11.36
CA PHE A 144 -15.96 4.82 -10.47
C PHE A 144 -17.25 4.42 -11.23
N GLU A 145 -17.60 5.12 -12.31
CA GLU A 145 -18.76 4.79 -13.15
C GLU A 145 -18.63 3.40 -13.83
N GLY A 146 -17.41 2.95 -14.10
CA GLY A 146 -17.14 1.64 -14.72
C GLY A 146 -17.18 0.45 -13.76
N LEU A 147 -17.12 0.67 -12.44
CA LEU A 147 -17.06 -0.40 -11.44
C LEU A 147 -18.42 -0.75 -10.82
N GLY A 148 -19.52 -0.10 -11.26
CA GLY A 148 -20.87 -0.51 -10.88
C GLY A 148 -21.16 -0.47 -9.37
N PHE A 149 -20.31 0.20 -8.57
CA PHE A 149 -20.63 0.52 -7.19
C PHE A 149 -21.58 1.71 -7.23
N GLY A 150 -22.87 1.39 -7.34
CA GLY A 150 -23.95 2.36 -7.27
C GLY A 150 -23.74 3.30 -6.09
N GLU A 151 -23.78 4.59 -6.41
CA GLU A 151 -24.00 5.74 -5.55
C GLU A 151 -24.41 5.36 -4.11
N PHE A 152 -23.44 5.33 -3.20
CA PHE A 152 -23.75 5.30 -1.77
C PHE A 152 -24.23 6.69 -1.37
N GLU A 153 -25.46 7.03 -1.75
CA GLU A 153 -26.19 8.11 -1.11
C GLU A 153 -26.29 7.76 0.38
N SER A 154 -25.61 8.54 1.22
CA SER A 154 -25.85 8.56 2.66
C SER A 154 -27.25 9.12 2.91
N GLN A 155 -28.28 8.28 2.75
CA GLN A 155 -29.55 8.47 3.42
C GLN A 155 -29.51 7.71 4.73
N SER A 156 -29.35 8.48 5.81
CA SER A 156 -29.77 8.02 7.12
C SER A 156 -31.24 7.63 7.06
N GLU A 157 -31.57 6.35 7.28
CA GLU A 157 -32.50 5.90 8.32
C GLU A 157 -32.96 4.44 8.13
N LYS A 158 -33.03 3.74 9.28
CA LYS A 158 -33.62 2.43 9.58
C LYS A 158 -32.80 1.19 9.19
N THR A 159 -32.19 0.61 10.22
CA THR A 159 -31.68 -0.76 10.25
C THR A 159 -32.80 -1.72 9.86
N LYS A 160 -32.77 -2.26 8.65
CA LYS A 160 -33.67 -3.34 8.22
C LYS A 160 -33.38 -4.57 9.07
N THR A 161 -34.43 -5.14 9.65
CA THR A 161 -34.32 -6.38 10.43
C THR A 161 -34.39 -7.59 9.51
N ALA A 162 -34.00 -8.77 10.00
CA ALA A 162 -34.07 -10.01 9.21
C ALA A 162 -35.48 -10.27 8.63
N ASP A 163 -36.53 -9.83 9.33
CA ASP A 163 -37.93 -9.92 8.87
C ASP A 163 -38.22 -9.02 7.65
N ASP A 164 -37.54 -7.89 7.50
CA ASP A 164 -37.73 -7.01 6.33
C ASP A 164 -37.16 -7.61 5.04
N TYR A 165 -36.17 -8.51 5.15
CA TYR A 165 -35.62 -9.22 4.00
C TYR A 165 -36.47 -10.41 3.56
N LEU A 166 -37.20 -11.02 4.50
CA LEU A 166 -38.10 -12.14 4.22
C LEU A 166 -39.43 -11.67 3.60
N ALA A 167 -39.84 -10.43 3.86
CA ALA A 167 -41.07 -9.86 3.32
C ALA A 167 -41.04 -9.60 1.79
N ASP A 168 -39.85 -9.48 1.19
CA ASP A 168 -39.66 -9.31 -0.26
C ASP A 168 -39.45 -10.64 -1.00
N PHE A 169 -39.46 -11.77 -0.29
CA PHE A 169 -39.37 -13.10 -0.90
C PHE A 169 -40.76 -13.55 -1.34
N ASP A 170 -41.13 -13.21 -2.57
CA ASP A 170 -42.36 -13.65 -3.20
C ASP A 170 -42.22 -15.12 -3.62
N ASP A 171 -42.91 -16.00 -2.90
CA ASP A 171 -42.79 -17.47 -2.95
C ASP A 171 -43.59 -18.06 -4.15
N GLU A 172 -43.54 -17.40 -5.31
CA GLU A 172 -44.29 -17.80 -6.53
C GLU A 172 -43.37 -18.19 -7.70
N PHE A 173 -42.18 -18.72 -7.41
CA PHE A 173 -41.30 -19.30 -8.44
C PHE A 173 -41.13 -20.82 -8.24
N ASN A 174 -42.21 -21.57 -8.42
CA ASN A 174 -42.21 -23.03 -8.46
C ASN A 174 -41.76 -23.59 -9.83
N GLU A 175 -40.62 -23.12 -10.36
CA GLU A 175 -39.94 -23.71 -11.53
C GLU A 175 -38.41 -23.70 -11.37
N GLY A 176 -37.92 -24.14 -10.21
CA GLY A 176 -36.53 -24.59 -10.06
C GLY A 176 -36.36 -26.02 -10.59
N PRO A 177 -35.18 -26.40 -11.09
CA PRO A 177 -34.94 -27.77 -11.54
C PRO A 177 -35.18 -28.77 -10.40
N GLU A 178 -35.98 -29.81 -10.67
CA GLU A 178 -36.16 -30.93 -9.73
C GLU A 178 -34.80 -31.58 -9.48
N PHE A 179 -34.29 -31.41 -8.26
CA PHE A 179 -33.14 -32.18 -7.79
C PHE A 179 -33.65 -33.57 -7.41
N GLU A 180 -33.32 -34.58 -8.21
CA GLU A 180 -33.50 -35.98 -7.85
C GLU A 180 -32.71 -36.28 -6.56
N SER A 181 -33.34 -37.02 -5.64
CA SER A 181 -32.73 -37.39 -4.37
C SER A 181 -31.47 -38.22 -4.58
N LEU A 182 -30.42 -37.91 -3.80
CA LEU A 182 -29.13 -38.62 -3.79
C LEU A 182 -29.20 -40.13 -3.50
N ASP A 183 -30.38 -40.67 -3.21
CA ASP A 183 -30.63 -42.10 -2.98
C ASP A 183 -30.71 -42.94 -4.27
N ASP A 184 -30.75 -42.31 -5.47
CA ASP A 184 -30.75 -43.03 -6.77
C ASP A 184 -29.34 -43.29 -7.35
N TYR A 185 -28.26 -42.91 -6.65
CA TYR A 185 -26.87 -43.16 -7.06
C TYR A 185 -26.20 -44.34 -6.31
N GLU A 186 -26.93 -45.43 -6.07
CA GLU A 186 -26.40 -46.66 -5.47
C GLU A 186 -25.78 -47.65 -6.49
N ASP A 187 -25.31 -47.19 -7.66
CA ASP A 187 -24.74 -48.09 -8.69
C ASP A 187 -23.51 -47.53 -9.42
N ILE A 188 -22.61 -46.84 -8.70
CA ILE A 188 -21.24 -46.61 -9.19
C ILE A 188 -20.24 -47.13 -8.15
N LEU A 189 -19.98 -48.44 -8.24
CA LEU A 189 -18.80 -49.11 -7.69
C LEU A 189 -18.16 -49.98 -8.77
#